data_AF-A0A7J8TDK6-F1
#
_entry.id   AF-A0A7J8TDK6-F1
#
_cell.length_a   1.000
_cell.length_b   1.000
_cell.length_c   1.000
_cell.angle_alpha   90.00
_cell.angle_beta   90.00
_cell.angle_gamma   90.00
#
_symmetry.space_group_name_H-M   'P 1'
#
loop_
_entity.id
_entity.type
_entity.pdbx_description
1 polymer ?
#
loop_
_entity_poly.entity_id
_entity_poly.type
_entity_poly.pdbx_seq_one_letter_code
_entity_poly.pdbx_strand_id
1 'polypeptide(L)'
;MNAGVSLEHNFSMLLLKLFVVLACFHECLSDPQVHHKGYMLTGRAAGDFVPKITPTASPQPFLPLLAPSPLSTFTNSTSPKLSGLCMLNFTAAQSLISITSIDCWAAFAPLLANVICCPQLHATLVILVGQLSKETGVLALNRTLAKPCLSDIEQVLAGQGAGDGLNQVCSIHSSNLTEASCPVKDVDEFENMVNSSELLASCEKIDPVKECCDQVCQGAISDAATRLALKASDPLSMDGPHVLPQHTTRINDCKTVVLRWLASKLDPYHAKEVLRGLTNCNVNKGINAPSILSS
;
A
#
# COMPACT_ATOMS: atom_id res chain seq x y z
N MET A 1 31.93 -8.69 32.74
CA MET A 1 30.47 -8.77 32.99
C MET A 1 29.79 -7.71 32.12
N ASN A 2 29.22 -8.08 30.96
CA ASN A 2 28.40 -7.18 30.13
C ASN A 2 27.48 -7.93 29.14
N ALA A 3 27.13 -9.19 29.45
CA ALA A 3 26.28 -10.03 28.58
C ALA A 3 24.78 -9.91 28.90
N GLY A 4 24.39 -9.27 30.01
CA GLY A 4 22.99 -9.24 30.49
C GLY A 4 22.09 -8.19 29.84
N VAL A 5 22.64 -7.07 29.36
CA VAL A 5 21.83 -5.93 28.88
C VAL A 5 21.32 -6.13 27.44
N SER A 6 22.05 -6.89 26.62
CA SER A 6 21.67 -7.14 25.22
C SER A 6 20.54 -8.17 25.07
N LEU A 7 20.43 -9.12 26.03
CA LEU A 7 19.39 -10.17 26.00
C LEU A 7 18.02 -9.63 26.43
N GLU A 8 17.99 -8.79 27.48
CA GLU A 8 16.78 -8.12 27.98
C GLU A 8 16.15 -7.20 26.94
N HIS A 9 16.95 -6.45 26.18
CA HIS A 9 16.45 -5.54 25.15
C HIS A 9 15.86 -6.30 23.95
N ASN A 10 16.48 -7.42 23.54
CA ASN A 10 15.96 -8.30 22.51
C ASN A 10 14.67 -9.00 22.95
N PHE A 11 14.59 -9.43 24.21
CA PHE A 11 13.41 -10.09 24.76
C PHE A 11 12.23 -9.12 24.93
N SER A 12 12.50 -7.90 25.40
CA SER A 12 11.50 -6.83 25.50
C SER A 12 10.95 -6.42 24.12
N MET A 13 11.82 -6.28 23.11
CA MET A 13 11.41 -6.01 21.74
C MET A 13 10.63 -7.18 21.11
N LEU A 14 10.99 -8.43 21.44
CA LEU A 14 10.28 -9.62 21.00
C LEU A 14 8.88 -9.71 21.63
N LEU A 15 8.77 -9.43 22.94
CA LEU A 15 7.50 -9.37 23.67
C LEU A 15 6.59 -8.25 23.14
N LEU A 16 7.15 -7.08 22.83
CA LEU A 16 6.40 -5.97 22.25
C LEU A 16 5.85 -6.34 20.86
N LYS A 17 6.67 -6.99 20.02
CA LYS A 17 6.22 -7.50 18.72
C LYS A 17 5.12 -8.56 18.88
N LEU A 18 5.29 -9.51 19.79
CA LEU A 18 4.28 -10.53 20.09
C LEU A 18 2.97 -9.90 20.61
N PHE A 19 3.06 -8.86 21.45
CA PHE A 19 1.89 -8.18 21.98
C PHE A 19 1.13 -7.40 20.90
N VAL A 20 1.84 -6.69 20.01
CA VAL A 20 1.23 -6.00 18.86
C VAL A 20 0.58 -7.02 17.93
N VAL A 21 1.25 -8.12 17.64
CA VAL A 21 0.72 -9.20 16.81
C VAL A 21 -0.52 -9.85 17.44
N LEU A 22 -0.48 -10.17 18.75
CA LEU A 22 -1.64 -10.72 19.45
C LEU A 22 -2.79 -9.71 19.55
N ALA A 23 -2.51 -8.42 19.73
CA ALA A 23 -3.55 -7.38 19.75
C ALA A 23 -4.24 -7.26 18.38
N CYS A 24 -3.45 -7.26 17.29
CA CYS A 24 -4.00 -7.28 15.93
C CYS A 24 -4.82 -8.55 15.65
N PHE A 25 -4.34 -9.71 16.07
CA PHE A 25 -5.10 -10.97 15.92
C PHE A 25 -6.34 -11.00 16.82
N HIS A 26 -6.29 -10.45 18.03
CA HIS A 26 -7.42 -10.41 18.94
C HIS A 26 -8.54 -9.50 18.40
N GLU A 27 -8.21 -8.35 17.81
CA GLU A 27 -9.18 -7.54 17.07
C GLU A 27 -9.76 -8.28 15.86
N CYS A 28 -8.95 -9.05 15.10
CA CYS A 28 -9.46 -9.90 14.02
C CYS A 28 -10.35 -11.06 14.49
N LEU A 29 -10.11 -11.61 15.69
CA LEU A 29 -10.83 -12.77 16.24
C LEU A 29 -12.07 -12.39 17.06
N SER A 30 -12.28 -11.10 17.36
CA SER A 30 -13.35 -10.64 18.24
C SER A 30 -14.69 -10.34 17.53
N ASP A 31 -14.84 -10.68 16.24
CA ASP A 31 -16.12 -10.54 15.53
C ASP A 31 -16.74 -11.91 15.18
N PRO A 32 -17.88 -12.28 15.78
CA PRO A 32 -18.75 -13.29 15.23
C PRO A 32 -19.85 -12.65 14.37
N GLN A 33 -19.79 -12.98 13.07
CA GLN A 33 -20.81 -12.96 12.01
C GLN A 33 -22.29 -12.63 12.35
N VAL A 34 -22.87 -11.86 11.42
CA VAL A 34 -24.19 -12.05 10.77
C VAL A 34 -25.44 -11.48 11.44
N HIS A 35 -26.07 -10.57 10.69
CA HIS A 35 -27.47 -10.18 10.74
C HIS A 35 -28.44 -11.36 10.94
N HIS A 36 -29.13 -11.42 12.08
CA HIS A 36 -30.53 -11.90 12.12
C HIS A 36 -31.29 -11.36 13.35
N LYS A 37 -32.23 -10.45 13.06
CA LYS A 37 -33.56 -10.18 13.68
C LYS A 37 -33.86 -10.76 15.09
N GLY A 38 -33.93 -9.85 16.07
CA GLY A 38 -34.97 -9.71 17.11
C GLY A 38 -35.22 -10.83 18.15
N TYR A 39 -35.02 -10.55 19.44
CA TYR A 39 -36.03 -10.52 20.51
C TYR A 39 -35.40 -10.11 21.86
N MET A 40 -36.24 -9.59 22.75
CA MET A 40 -35.93 -8.90 24.01
C MET A 40 -35.31 -9.73 25.15
N LEU A 41 -34.59 -8.99 26.01
CA LEU A 41 -34.50 -9.06 27.50
C LEU A 41 -34.12 -10.39 28.16
N THR A 42 -32.99 -10.39 28.87
CA THR A 42 -32.97 -10.51 30.34
C THR A 42 -31.58 -10.19 30.89
N GLY A 43 -31.53 -9.27 31.86
CA GLY A 43 -30.30 -8.93 32.57
C GLY A 43 -30.04 -9.87 33.74
N ARG A 44 -28.76 -10.06 34.11
CA ARG A 44 -28.35 -10.17 35.52
C ARG A 44 -26.84 -10.05 35.73
N ALA A 45 -26.52 -9.23 36.73
CA ALA A 45 -25.35 -9.25 37.62
C ALA A 45 -23.95 -9.03 37.04
N ALA A 46 -23.50 -7.78 37.13
CA ALA A 46 -22.11 -7.44 37.37
C ALA A 46 -21.65 -8.04 38.70
N GLY A 47 -20.52 -8.75 38.69
CA GLY A 47 -19.89 -9.36 39.85
C GLY A 47 -18.38 -9.16 39.74
N ASP A 48 -17.89 -8.26 40.59
CA ASP A 48 -16.54 -7.77 40.77
C ASP A 48 -15.42 -8.83 40.80
N PHE A 49 -14.40 -8.65 39.95
CA PHE A 49 -13.01 -8.97 40.28
C PHE A 49 -12.07 -7.99 39.58
N VAL A 50 -12.00 -6.76 40.10
CA VAL A 50 -10.94 -5.79 39.76
C VAL A 50 -9.82 -5.93 40.80
N PRO A 51 -8.57 -6.25 40.42
CA PRO A 51 -7.45 -6.19 41.35
C PRO A 51 -7.24 -4.74 41.78
N LYS A 52 -7.40 -4.47 43.08
CA LYS A 52 -7.15 -3.16 43.67
C LYS A 52 -5.64 -2.94 43.80
N ILE A 53 -5.02 -2.45 42.73
CA ILE A 53 -3.70 -1.83 42.79
C ILE A 53 -3.88 -0.36 43.15
N THR A 54 -3.55 -0.02 44.39
CA THR A 54 -3.45 1.37 44.87
C THR A 54 -2.25 2.03 44.17
N PRO A 55 -2.42 3.08 43.35
CA PRO A 55 -1.27 3.74 42.75
C PRO A 55 -0.63 4.68 43.80
N THR A 56 0.36 4.18 44.54
CA THR A 56 1.19 5.02 45.42
C THR A 56 2.29 5.70 44.62
N ALA A 57 1.91 6.49 43.61
CA ALA A 57 2.71 7.53 43.00
C ALA A 57 1.81 8.25 41.99
N SER A 58 1.69 9.58 42.10
CA SER A 58 1.16 10.37 40.99
C SER A 58 2.01 10.04 39.76
N PRO A 59 1.40 9.73 38.60
CA PRO A 59 2.17 9.58 37.38
C PRO A 59 2.90 10.90 37.16
N GLN A 60 4.23 10.86 37.19
CA GLN A 60 5.00 12.01 36.73
C GLN A 60 4.52 12.30 35.32
N PRO A 61 4.16 13.56 34.99
CA PRO A 61 3.80 13.91 33.64
C PRO A 61 4.96 13.45 32.77
N PHE A 62 4.67 12.58 31.79
CA PHE A 62 5.63 12.26 30.75
C PHE A 62 6.17 13.60 30.26
N LEU A 63 7.45 13.86 30.55
CA LEU A 63 8.15 14.96 29.90
C LEU A 63 7.82 14.81 28.42
N PRO A 64 7.31 15.86 27.76
CA PRO A 64 7.01 15.75 26.35
C PRO A 64 8.30 15.31 25.70
N LEU A 65 8.36 14.04 25.28
CA LEU A 65 9.28 13.60 24.26
C LEU A 65 9.01 14.61 23.17
N LEU A 66 9.92 15.57 23.00
CA LEU A 66 9.80 16.55 21.94
C LEU A 66 9.60 15.68 20.71
N ALA A 67 8.38 15.71 20.15
CA ALA A 67 8.15 15.20 18.83
C ALA A 67 9.29 15.82 18.01
N PRO A 68 10.10 15.01 17.30
CA PRO A 68 11.21 15.55 16.55
C PRO A 68 10.67 16.74 15.77
N SER A 69 11.32 17.89 15.92
CA SER A 69 10.88 19.13 15.29
C SER A 69 10.48 18.80 13.86
N PRO A 70 9.31 19.28 13.38
CA PRO A 70 8.87 18.98 12.03
C PRO A 70 10.07 19.21 11.11
N LEU A 71 10.44 18.17 10.35
CA LEU A 71 11.54 18.21 9.39
C LEU A 71 11.46 19.57 8.70
N SER A 72 12.52 20.38 8.82
CA SER A 72 12.49 21.75 8.31
C SER A 72 12.00 21.71 6.88
N THR A 73 11.03 22.56 6.52
CA THR A 73 10.54 22.67 5.15
C THR A 73 11.73 22.70 4.19
N PHE A 74 11.76 21.78 3.23
CA PHE A 74 12.84 21.66 2.27
C PHE A 74 13.06 22.99 1.55
N THR A 75 14.14 23.70 1.91
CA THR A 75 14.53 24.97 1.27
C THR A 75 15.42 24.75 0.05
N ASN A 76 15.89 23.52 -0.17
CA ASN A 76 16.76 23.14 -1.29
C ASN A 76 15.92 22.63 -2.47
N SER A 77 14.98 23.45 -2.94
CA SER A 77 14.17 23.14 -4.11
C SER A 77 14.93 23.48 -5.39
N THR A 78 15.72 22.55 -5.90
CA THR A 78 16.20 22.64 -7.29
C THR A 78 15.00 22.48 -8.23
N SER A 79 14.81 23.44 -9.13
CA SER A 79 13.76 23.34 -10.17
C SER A 79 14.02 22.09 -11.02
N PRO A 80 13.08 21.13 -11.08
CA PRO A 80 13.30 19.88 -11.80
C PRO A 80 13.37 20.13 -13.31
N LYS A 81 14.31 19.47 -13.99
CA LYS A 81 14.51 19.63 -15.44
C LYS A 81 13.69 18.60 -16.21
N LEU A 82 12.41 18.88 -16.36
CA LEU A 82 11.48 17.95 -17.01
C LEU A 82 11.76 17.79 -18.51
N SER A 83 11.43 16.61 -19.03
CA SER A 83 11.55 16.24 -20.44
C SER A 83 10.56 16.98 -21.33
N GLY A 84 9.43 17.40 -20.76
CA GLY A 84 8.31 18.01 -21.49
C GLY A 84 7.45 17.03 -22.29
N LEU A 85 7.74 15.72 -22.21
CA LEU A 85 6.98 14.66 -22.90
C LEU A 85 5.92 14.00 -22.03
N CYS A 86 6.04 14.13 -20.71
CA CYS A 86 5.12 13.51 -19.78
C CYS A 86 3.86 14.35 -19.57
N MET A 87 2.69 13.77 -19.82
CA MET A 87 1.39 14.44 -19.67
C MET A 87 0.81 14.35 -18.25
N LEU A 88 1.59 13.91 -17.27
CA LEU A 88 1.11 13.80 -15.88
C LEU A 88 0.95 15.19 -15.26
N ASN A 89 -0.16 15.39 -14.55
CA ASN A 89 -0.45 16.66 -13.87
C ASN A 89 0.18 16.69 -12.48
N PHE A 90 1.47 17.05 -12.41
CA PHE A 90 2.20 17.14 -11.14
C PHE A 90 1.61 18.18 -10.18
N THR A 91 1.04 19.27 -10.69
CA THR A 91 0.40 20.31 -9.87
C THR A 91 -0.83 19.78 -9.15
N ALA A 92 -1.69 19.02 -9.84
CA ALA A 92 -2.86 18.40 -9.23
C ALA A 92 -2.50 17.32 -8.20
N ALA A 93 -1.30 16.73 -8.32
CA ALA A 93 -0.77 15.72 -7.41
C ALA A 93 0.25 16.27 -6.40
N GLN A 94 0.35 17.58 -6.21
CA GLN A 94 1.42 18.20 -5.42
C GLN A 94 1.47 17.68 -3.97
N SER A 95 0.32 17.48 -3.32
CA SER A 95 0.25 16.96 -1.95
C SER A 95 0.79 15.52 -1.86
N LEU A 96 0.45 14.69 -2.84
CA LEU A 96 0.90 13.30 -2.95
C LEU A 96 2.41 13.21 -3.20
N ILE A 97 2.90 14.03 -4.14
CA ILE A 97 4.33 14.12 -4.46
C ILE A 97 5.12 14.58 -3.23
N SER A 98 4.63 15.60 -2.51
CA SER A 98 5.28 16.10 -1.30
C SER A 98 5.38 15.03 -0.21
N ILE A 99 4.30 14.28 0.04
CA ILE A 99 4.31 13.16 0.99
C ILE A 99 5.32 12.09 0.55
N THR A 100 5.31 11.74 -0.74
CA THR A 100 6.25 10.73 -1.28
C THR A 100 7.69 11.18 -1.13
N SER A 101 8.00 12.45 -1.37
CA SER A 101 9.35 12.99 -1.19
C SER A 101 9.81 12.96 0.27
N ILE A 102 8.90 13.19 1.23
CA ILE A 102 9.19 13.06 2.66
C ILE A 102 9.44 11.58 3.01
N ASP A 103 8.55 10.69 2.58
CA ASP A 103 8.63 9.25 2.84
C ASP A 103 9.86 8.60 2.18
N CYS A 104 10.31 9.16 1.05
CA CYS A 104 11.52 8.79 0.31
C CYS A 104 12.70 9.73 0.54
N TRP A 105 12.73 10.47 1.66
CA TRP A 105 13.79 11.44 1.92
C TRP A 105 15.18 10.79 1.81
N ALA A 106 16.11 11.46 1.13
CA ALA A 106 17.44 10.94 0.80
C ALA A 106 18.20 10.33 2.00
N ALA A 107 18.06 10.93 3.18
CA ALA A 107 18.73 10.45 4.40
C ALA A 107 18.13 9.14 4.95
N PHE A 108 16.85 8.86 4.67
CA PHE A 108 16.14 7.71 5.22
C PHE A 108 15.82 6.64 4.18
N ALA A 109 15.84 6.96 2.89
CA ALA A 109 15.51 6.01 1.83
C ALA A 109 16.29 4.69 1.94
N PRO A 110 17.61 4.64 2.22
CA PRO A 110 18.32 3.36 2.35
C PRO A 110 17.86 2.48 3.52
N LEU A 111 17.27 3.08 4.56
CA LEU A 111 16.86 2.40 5.80
C LEU A 111 15.38 2.04 5.79
N LEU A 112 14.53 2.88 5.21
CA LEU A 112 13.07 2.78 5.24
C LEU A 112 12.44 2.51 3.86
N ALA A 113 13.27 2.23 2.84
CA ALA A 113 12.85 1.91 1.46
C ALA A 113 11.66 0.95 1.42
N ASN A 114 11.86 -0.26 1.94
CA ASN A 114 10.91 -1.36 1.76
C ASN A 114 9.59 -1.21 2.51
N VAL A 115 9.57 -0.38 3.55
CA VAL A 115 8.43 -0.26 4.47
C VAL A 115 7.63 1.03 4.30
N ILE A 116 8.28 2.11 3.89
CA ILE A 116 7.66 3.44 3.79
C ILE A 116 7.82 3.97 2.36
N CYS A 117 9.05 4.22 1.92
CA CYS A 117 9.28 4.91 0.65
C CYS A 117 8.72 4.16 -0.57
N CYS A 118 9.08 2.89 -0.77
CA CYS A 118 8.70 2.17 -1.98
C CYS A 118 7.20 1.89 -2.08
N PRO A 119 6.50 1.47 -1.01
CA PRO A 119 5.03 1.41 -1.03
C PRO A 119 4.39 2.74 -1.41
N GLN A 120 4.91 3.86 -0.89
CA GLN A 120 4.38 5.20 -1.17
C GLN A 120 4.67 5.64 -2.59
N LEU A 121 5.89 5.38 -3.09
CA LEU A 121 6.25 5.65 -4.47
C LEU A 121 5.37 4.85 -5.44
N HIS A 122 5.15 3.56 -5.18
CA HIS A 122 4.24 2.73 -5.98
C HIS A 122 2.82 3.29 -5.99
N ALA A 123 2.27 3.64 -4.82
CA ALA A 123 0.95 4.25 -4.72
C ALA A 123 0.88 5.57 -5.52
N THR A 124 1.94 6.39 -5.44
CA THR A 124 2.02 7.65 -6.17
C THR A 124 2.02 7.46 -7.67
N LEU A 125 2.79 6.50 -8.21
CA LEU A 125 2.78 6.18 -9.63
C LEU A 125 1.39 5.70 -10.09
N VAL A 126 0.74 4.85 -9.30
CA VAL A 126 -0.62 4.38 -9.58
C VAL A 126 -1.61 5.54 -9.63
N ILE A 127 -1.57 6.45 -8.65
CA ILE A 127 -2.50 7.58 -8.59
C ILE A 127 -2.25 8.57 -9.72
N LEU A 128 -0.99 8.87 -10.06
CA LEU A 128 -0.65 9.76 -11.16
C LEU A 128 -1.22 9.24 -12.49
N VAL A 129 -1.00 7.96 -12.80
CA VAL A 129 -1.57 7.35 -14.02
C VAL A 129 -3.09 7.26 -13.93
N GLY A 130 -3.66 6.98 -12.75
CA GLY A 130 -5.11 6.98 -12.53
C GLY A 130 -5.75 8.36 -12.76
N GLN A 131 -5.11 9.45 -12.34
CA GLN A 131 -5.59 10.80 -12.63
C GLN A 131 -5.54 11.10 -14.14
N LEU A 132 -4.45 10.74 -14.82
CA LEU A 132 -4.38 10.86 -16.28
C LEU A 132 -5.48 10.05 -16.97
N SER A 133 -5.84 8.89 -16.42
CA SER A 133 -6.91 8.04 -16.94
C SER A 133 -8.28 8.71 -16.91
N LYS A 134 -8.55 9.61 -15.94
CA LYS A 134 -9.81 10.39 -15.90
C LYS A 134 -10.01 11.25 -17.14
N GLU A 135 -8.92 11.78 -17.68
CA GLU A 135 -8.94 12.68 -18.83
C GLU A 135 -8.82 11.93 -20.16
N THR A 136 -8.06 10.83 -20.18
CA THR A 136 -7.69 10.13 -21.41
C THR A 136 -8.43 8.83 -21.66
N GLY A 137 -9.06 8.23 -20.64
CA GLY A 137 -9.71 6.91 -20.73
C GLY A 137 -8.72 5.73 -20.78
N VAL A 138 -7.41 5.97 -20.59
CA VAL A 138 -6.38 4.92 -20.68
C VAL A 138 -5.78 4.67 -19.29
N LEU A 139 -5.63 3.39 -18.91
CA LEU A 139 -5.12 2.89 -17.62
C LEU A 139 -3.61 2.59 -17.64
N ALA A 140 -2.92 2.91 -18.72
CA ALA A 140 -1.51 2.66 -18.92
C ALA A 140 -0.88 3.69 -19.85
N LEU A 141 0.36 4.06 -19.59
CA LEU A 141 1.13 4.90 -20.50
C LEU A 141 1.60 4.09 -21.71
N ASN A 142 1.72 4.77 -22.85
CA ASN A 142 2.43 4.22 -23.99
C ASN A 142 3.90 3.93 -23.62
N ARG A 143 4.44 2.81 -24.12
CA ARG A 143 5.82 2.38 -23.85
C ARG A 143 6.87 3.46 -24.15
N THR A 144 6.63 4.27 -25.18
CA THR A 144 7.49 5.39 -25.58
C THR A 144 7.48 6.55 -24.58
N LEU A 145 6.35 6.79 -23.91
CA LEU A 145 6.18 7.86 -22.93
C LEU A 145 6.54 7.44 -21.50
N ALA A 146 6.53 6.13 -21.21
CA ALA A 146 6.76 5.62 -19.87
C ALA A 146 8.16 5.94 -19.32
N LYS A 147 9.21 5.85 -20.15
CA LYS A 147 10.58 6.19 -19.74
C LYS A 147 10.76 7.68 -19.42
N PRO A 148 10.41 8.62 -20.32
CA PRO A 148 10.49 10.05 -19.98
C PRO A 148 9.58 10.42 -18.81
N CYS A 149 8.39 9.82 -18.69
CA CYS A 149 7.52 10.06 -17.53
C CYS A 149 8.13 9.59 -16.21
N LEU A 150 8.72 8.39 -16.15
CA LEU A 150 9.38 7.94 -14.93
C LEU A 150 10.52 8.89 -14.53
N SER A 151 11.32 9.33 -15.52
CA SER A 151 12.40 10.29 -15.28
C SER A 151 11.88 11.64 -14.78
N ASP A 152 10.77 12.14 -15.32
CA ASP A 152 10.17 13.40 -14.87
C ASP A 152 9.64 13.28 -13.44
N ILE A 153 8.98 12.16 -13.09
CA ILE A 153 8.53 11.88 -11.72
C ILE A 153 9.70 11.89 -10.74
N GLU A 154 10.79 11.19 -11.07
CA GLU A 154 11.99 11.15 -10.21
C GLU A 154 12.59 12.53 -10.02
N GLN A 155 12.68 13.34 -11.07
CA GLN A 155 13.19 14.71 -10.96
C GLN A 155 12.29 15.60 -10.10
N VAL A 156 10.97 15.49 -10.23
CA VAL A 156 10.04 16.24 -9.37
C VAL A 156 10.19 15.83 -7.90
N LEU A 157 10.33 14.53 -7.62
CA LEU A 157 10.53 14.02 -6.27
C LEU A 157 11.87 14.48 -5.67
N ALA A 158 12.96 14.37 -6.44
CA ALA A 158 14.30 14.81 -6.04
C ALA A 158 14.37 16.33 -5.84
N GLY A 159 13.67 17.10 -6.67
CA GLY A 159 13.51 18.55 -6.50
C GLY A 159 12.79 18.94 -5.20
N GLN A 160 12.12 18.00 -4.53
CA GLN A 160 11.52 18.17 -3.21
C GLN A 160 12.29 17.42 -2.10
N GLY A 161 13.52 16.96 -2.37
CA GLY A 161 14.42 16.35 -1.39
C GLY A 161 14.36 14.83 -1.30
N ALA A 162 13.57 14.14 -2.13
CA ALA A 162 13.62 12.68 -2.18
C ALA A 162 15.03 12.18 -2.57
N GLY A 163 15.38 10.97 -2.17
CA GLY A 163 16.65 10.34 -2.56
C GLY A 163 16.79 10.20 -4.08
N ASP A 164 18.02 10.31 -4.58
CA ASP A 164 18.31 10.01 -5.98
C ASP A 164 18.18 8.50 -6.26
N GLY A 165 17.85 8.14 -7.50
CA GLY A 165 17.83 6.74 -7.95
C GLY A 165 16.73 5.89 -7.29
N LEU A 166 15.58 6.48 -6.97
CA LEU A 166 14.44 5.75 -6.38
C LEU A 166 14.00 4.56 -7.23
N ASN A 167 14.12 4.64 -8.56
CA ASN A 167 13.86 3.52 -9.45
C ASN A 167 14.71 2.27 -9.11
N GLN A 168 15.97 2.44 -8.72
CA GLN A 168 16.86 1.35 -8.33
C GLN A 168 16.55 0.90 -6.91
N VAL A 169 16.39 1.85 -5.99
CA VAL A 169 16.08 1.57 -4.57
C VAL A 169 14.78 0.76 -4.44
N CYS A 170 13.76 1.11 -5.22
CA CYS A 170 12.44 0.49 -5.18
C CYS A 170 12.19 -0.51 -6.30
N SER A 171 13.19 -0.84 -7.13
CA SER A 171 13.06 -1.75 -8.27
C SER A 171 11.89 -1.39 -9.21
N ILE A 172 11.73 -0.09 -9.49
CA ILE A 172 10.71 0.44 -10.38
C ILE A 172 11.29 0.63 -11.77
N HIS A 173 10.57 0.13 -12.77
CA HIS A 173 10.90 0.25 -14.18
C HIS A 173 9.83 1.03 -14.92
N SER A 174 10.16 1.53 -16.12
CA SER A 174 9.17 2.23 -16.95
C SER A 174 7.99 1.33 -17.34
N SER A 175 8.17 0.00 -17.39
CA SER A 175 7.07 -0.96 -17.59
C SER A 175 6.02 -0.90 -16.48
N ASN A 176 6.38 -0.48 -15.25
CA ASN A 176 5.43 -0.30 -14.16
C ASN A 176 4.49 0.90 -14.37
N LEU A 177 4.68 1.71 -15.42
CA LEU A 177 3.75 2.76 -15.86
C LEU A 177 2.91 2.34 -17.07
N THR A 178 3.23 1.22 -17.72
CA THR A 178 2.49 0.69 -18.88
C THR A 178 1.54 -0.43 -18.42
N GLU A 179 0.90 -1.09 -19.37
CA GLU A 179 0.07 -2.29 -19.17
C GLU A 179 0.90 -3.53 -18.81
N ALA A 180 2.22 -3.46 -19.00
CA ALA A 180 3.14 -4.58 -18.92
C ALA A 180 2.63 -5.80 -19.71
N SER A 181 2.30 -6.90 -19.04
CA SER A 181 1.69 -8.09 -19.67
C SER A 181 0.17 -8.18 -19.55
N CYS A 182 -0.49 -7.23 -18.87
CA CYS A 182 -1.95 -7.21 -18.78
C CYS A 182 -2.57 -6.86 -20.15
N PRO A 183 -3.55 -7.63 -20.65
CA PRO A 183 -4.13 -7.39 -21.97
C PRO A 183 -5.07 -6.20 -22.04
N VAL A 184 -5.44 -5.62 -20.90
CA VAL A 184 -6.41 -4.53 -20.80
C VAL A 184 -5.69 -3.25 -20.41
N LYS A 185 -5.94 -2.19 -21.18
CA LYS A 185 -5.34 -0.86 -20.95
C LYS A 185 -6.34 0.30 -21.05
N ASP A 186 -7.57 0.05 -21.46
CA ASP A 186 -8.59 1.07 -21.70
C ASP A 186 -9.72 0.93 -20.66
N VAL A 187 -10.28 2.06 -20.21
CA VAL A 187 -11.32 2.09 -19.15
C VAL A 187 -12.59 1.39 -19.60
N ASP A 188 -13.07 1.64 -20.82
CA ASP A 188 -14.29 1.02 -21.33
C ASP A 188 -14.16 -0.50 -21.40
N GLU A 189 -13.00 -0.99 -21.84
CA GLU A 189 -12.72 -2.42 -21.89
C GLU A 189 -12.69 -3.04 -20.49
N PHE A 190 -12.06 -2.36 -19.53
CA PHE A 190 -12.02 -2.76 -18.14
C PHE A 190 -13.43 -2.91 -17.55
N GLU A 191 -14.27 -1.89 -17.73
CA GLU A 191 -15.61 -1.84 -17.14
C GLU A 191 -16.58 -2.85 -17.76
N ASN A 192 -16.32 -3.28 -18.99
CA ASN A 192 -17.07 -4.37 -19.62
C ASN A 192 -16.70 -5.76 -19.08
N MET A 193 -15.52 -5.92 -18.49
CA MET A 193 -15.01 -7.22 -18.01
C MET A 193 -15.14 -7.41 -16.50
N VAL A 194 -15.15 -6.31 -15.75
CA VAL A 194 -15.12 -6.30 -14.29
C VAL A 194 -16.44 -5.74 -13.77
N ASN A 195 -16.95 -6.29 -12.67
CA ASN A 195 -18.06 -5.68 -11.95
C ASN A 195 -17.57 -4.43 -11.21
N SER A 196 -17.48 -3.32 -11.94
CA SER A 196 -16.92 -2.06 -11.45
C SER A 196 -17.64 -1.48 -10.25
N SER A 197 -18.97 -1.67 -10.15
CA SER A 197 -19.74 -1.19 -9.01
C SER A 197 -19.41 -1.95 -7.73
N GLU A 198 -19.27 -3.28 -7.81
CA GLU A 198 -18.88 -4.13 -6.68
C GLU A 198 -17.42 -3.88 -6.27
N LEU A 199 -16.51 -3.74 -7.24
CA LEU A 199 -15.11 -3.42 -6.97
C LEU A 199 -14.97 -2.06 -6.26
N LEU A 200 -15.68 -1.03 -6.76
CA LEU A 200 -15.65 0.29 -6.12
C LEU A 200 -16.27 0.24 -4.73
N ALA A 201 -17.42 -0.41 -4.55
CA ALA A 201 -18.06 -0.55 -3.25
C ALA A 201 -17.18 -1.26 -2.21
N SER A 202 -16.37 -2.24 -2.66
CA SER A 202 -15.43 -2.96 -1.81
C SER A 202 -14.23 -2.13 -1.38
N CYS A 203 -13.85 -1.11 -2.17
CA CYS A 203 -12.58 -0.41 -2.04
C CYS A 203 -12.67 1.09 -1.73
N GLU A 204 -13.84 1.72 -1.90
CA GLU A 204 -14.03 3.17 -1.74
C GLU A 204 -13.70 3.64 -0.31
N LYS A 205 -13.94 2.78 0.68
CA LYS A 205 -13.63 3.06 2.08
C LYS A 205 -12.98 1.85 2.74
N ILE A 206 -11.71 2.01 3.08
CA ILE A 206 -10.92 0.99 3.75
C ILE A 206 -10.83 1.28 5.24
N ASP A 207 -11.26 0.32 6.06
CA ASP A 207 -10.83 0.21 7.45
C ASP A 207 -9.53 -0.61 7.46
N PRO A 208 -8.38 -0.04 7.82
CA PRO A 208 -7.10 -0.75 7.72
C PRO A 208 -7.04 -2.02 8.55
N VAL A 209 -7.72 -2.08 9.71
CA VAL A 209 -7.70 -3.27 10.57
C VAL A 209 -8.52 -4.37 9.91
N LYS A 210 -9.75 -4.06 9.52
CA LYS A 210 -10.63 -5.05 8.88
C LYS A 210 -10.08 -5.53 7.55
N GLU A 211 -9.54 -4.64 6.72
CA GLU A 211 -8.95 -5.02 5.44
C GLU A 211 -7.76 -5.98 5.61
N CYS A 212 -7.01 -5.87 6.70
CA CYS A 212 -5.92 -6.81 6.97
C CYS A 212 -6.42 -8.22 7.36
N CYS A 213 -7.59 -8.30 8.02
CA CYS A 213 -8.21 -9.57 8.42
C CYS A 213 -9.00 -10.20 7.27
N ASP A 214 -9.93 -9.43 6.68
CA ASP A 214 -10.96 -9.91 5.77
C ASP A 214 -10.53 -9.83 4.30
N GLN A 215 -9.59 -8.94 3.96
CA GLN A 215 -9.07 -8.73 2.61
C GLN A 215 -10.17 -8.53 1.57
N VAL A 216 -11.23 -7.78 1.91
CA VAL A 216 -12.39 -7.59 1.02
C VAL A 216 -11.98 -6.85 -0.25
N CYS A 217 -11.29 -5.71 -0.11
CA CYS A 217 -10.83 -4.96 -1.28
C CYS A 217 -9.69 -5.67 -2.00
N GLN A 218 -8.70 -6.22 -1.27
CA GLN A 218 -7.61 -7.00 -1.88
C GLN A 218 -8.13 -8.23 -2.64
N GLY A 219 -9.20 -8.87 -2.15
CA GLY A 219 -9.92 -9.96 -2.80
C GLY A 219 -10.58 -9.49 -4.09
N ALA A 220 -11.39 -8.43 -4.03
CA ALA A 220 -12.04 -7.83 -5.20
C ALA A 220 -11.03 -7.41 -6.28
N ILE A 221 -9.89 -6.83 -5.88
CA ILE A 221 -8.79 -6.48 -6.80
C ILE A 221 -8.18 -7.73 -7.44
N SER A 222 -7.96 -8.80 -6.66
CA SER A 222 -7.36 -10.04 -7.16
C SER A 222 -8.29 -10.77 -8.12
N ASP A 223 -9.59 -10.76 -7.86
CA ASP A 223 -10.61 -11.35 -8.72
C ASP A 223 -10.74 -10.57 -10.03
N ALA A 224 -10.79 -9.24 -9.97
CA ALA A 224 -10.78 -8.38 -11.14
C ALA A 224 -9.52 -8.62 -11.98
N ALA A 225 -8.34 -8.61 -11.36
CA ALA A 225 -7.07 -8.84 -12.06
C ALA A 225 -7.00 -10.21 -12.73
N THR A 226 -7.52 -11.25 -12.07
CA THR A 226 -7.59 -12.61 -12.64
C THR A 226 -8.50 -12.64 -13.87
N ARG A 227 -9.68 -12.01 -13.81
CA ARG A 227 -10.58 -11.90 -14.97
C ARG A 227 -9.91 -11.20 -16.16
N LEU A 228 -9.17 -10.12 -15.90
CA LEU A 228 -8.43 -9.41 -16.95
C LEU A 228 -7.31 -10.28 -17.54
N ALA A 229 -6.52 -10.95 -16.71
CA ALA A 229 -5.41 -11.79 -17.15
C ALA A 229 -5.86 -12.97 -18.04
N LEU A 230 -7.06 -13.50 -17.80
CA LEU A 230 -7.63 -14.60 -18.59
C LEU A 230 -7.95 -14.21 -20.04
N LYS A 231 -8.14 -12.93 -20.38
CA LYS A 231 -8.40 -12.49 -21.75
C LYS A 231 -7.30 -12.84 -22.75
N ALA A 232 -6.04 -12.87 -22.30
CA ALA A 232 -4.89 -13.25 -23.12
C ALA A 232 -4.67 -14.77 -23.20
N SER A 233 -5.61 -15.58 -22.72
CA SER A 233 -5.48 -17.04 -22.68
C SER A 233 -6.23 -17.67 -23.85
N ASP A 234 -5.47 -18.30 -24.75
CA ASP A 234 -6.02 -19.30 -25.67
C ASP A 234 -6.30 -20.58 -24.84
N PRO A 235 -7.52 -21.15 -24.83
CA PRO A 235 -7.88 -22.30 -23.97
C PRO A 235 -6.99 -23.54 -24.14
N LEU A 236 -6.20 -23.60 -25.21
CA LEU A 236 -5.39 -24.75 -25.62
C LEU A 236 -3.93 -24.73 -25.11
N SER A 237 -3.49 -23.69 -24.39
CA SER A 237 -2.05 -23.49 -24.04
C SER A 237 -1.73 -23.58 -22.53
N MET A 238 -2.63 -24.14 -21.72
CA MET A 238 -2.54 -24.06 -20.25
C MET A 238 -1.78 -25.21 -19.55
N ASP A 239 -1.28 -26.21 -20.28
CA ASP A 239 -0.54 -27.35 -19.69
C ASP A 239 0.98 -27.21 -19.91
N GLY A 240 1.66 -26.49 -19.01
CA GLY A 240 3.12 -26.46 -18.98
C GLY A 240 3.70 -25.81 -17.71
N PRO A 241 4.83 -26.33 -17.17
CA PRO A 241 5.44 -25.80 -15.94
C PRO A 241 5.95 -24.34 -16.04
N HIS A 242 6.13 -23.82 -17.27
CA HIS A 242 6.48 -22.41 -17.51
C HIS A 242 5.28 -21.46 -17.63
N VAL A 243 4.05 -21.99 -17.70
CA VAL A 243 2.81 -21.21 -17.83
C VAL A 243 2.41 -20.58 -16.49
N LEU A 244 2.59 -21.30 -15.38
CA LEU A 244 2.19 -20.85 -14.05
C LEU A 244 2.92 -19.57 -13.56
N PRO A 245 4.25 -19.43 -13.74
CA PRO A 245 4.95 -18.18 -13.40
C PRO A 245 4.52 -17.01 -14.28
N GLN A 246 4.32 -17.24 -15.58
CA GLN A 246 3.87 -16.20 -16.52
C GLN A 246 2.44 -15.74 -16.21
N HIS A 247 1.55 -16.68 -15.84
CA HIS A 247 0.20 -16.38 -15.41
C HIS A 247 0.17 -15.55 -14.12
N THR A 248 1.02 -15.91 -13.15
CA THR A 248 1.14 -15.15 -11.88
C THR A 248 1.65 -13.73 -12.13
N THR A 249 2.69 -13.56 -12.94
CA THR A 249 3.20 -12.24 -13.33
C THR A 249 2.12 -11.42 -14.03
N ARG A 250 1.35 -12.02 -14.95
CA ARG A 250 0.25 -11.34 -15.64
C ARG A 250 -0.84 -10.87 -14.70
N ILE A 251 -1.23 -11.69 -13.73
CA ILE A 251 -2.20 -11.29 -12.70
C ILE A 251 -1.67 -10.09 -11.93
N ASN A 252 -0.39 -10.09 -11.54
CA ASN A 252 0.20 -8.96 -10.80
C ASN A 252 0.27 -7.68 -11.64
N ASP A 253 0.58 -7.78 -12.93
CA ASP A 253 0.51 -6.64 -13.85
C ASP A 253 -0.93 -6.13 -13.95
N CYS A 254 -1.92 -7.01 -14.05
CA CYS A 254 -3.33 -6.63 -14.07
C CYS A 254 -3.81 -6.04 -12.73
N LYS A 255 -3.27 -6.44 -11.58
CA LYS A 255 -3.56 -5.77 -10.30
C LYS A 255 -3.18 -4.30 -10.37
N THR A 256 -2.04 -3.97 -11.00
CA THR A 256 -1.63 -2.57 -11.17
C THR A 256 -2.63 -1.79 -12.05
N VAL A 257 -3.15 -2.41 -13.11
CA VAL A 257 -4.21 -1.82 -13.95
C VAL A 257 -5.49 -1.58 -13.15
N VAL A 258 -5.93 -2.55 -12.33
CA VAL A 258 -7.09 -2.42 -11.44
C VAL A 258 -6.91 -1.26 -10.45
N LEU A 259 -5.74 -1.15 -9.82
CA LEU A 259 -5.44 -0.08 -8.87
C LEU A 259 -5.46 1.31 -9.53
N ARG A 260 -4.98 1.42 -10.78
CA ARG A 260 -5.05 2.68 -11.55
C ARG A 260 -6.49 3.04 -11.91
N TRP A 261 -7.33 2.05 -12.21
CA TRP A 261 -8.76 2.28 -12.44
C TRP A 261 -9.44 2.75 -11.15
N LEU A 262 -9.17 2.13 -10.00
CA LEU A 262 -9.66 2.61 -8.70
C LEU A 262 -9.24 4.07 -8.45
N ALA A 263 -7.97 4.39 -8.68
CA ALA A 263 -7.47 5.76 -8.54
C ALA A 263 -8.06 6.75 -9.56
N SER A 264 -8.60 6.29 -10.69
CA SER A 264 -9.33 7.12 -11.65
C SER A 264 -10.79 7.37 -11.23
N LYS A 265 -11.35 6.55 -10.33
CA LYS A 265 -12.68 6.78 -9.75
C LYS A 265 -12.66 7.60 -8.47
N LEU A 266 -11.57 7.55 -7.72
CA LEU A 266 -11.37 8.30 -6.48
C LEU A 266 -10.65 9.64 -6.72
N ASP A 267 -10.85 10.64 -5.89
CA ASP A 267 -9.95 11.80 -5.87
C ASP A 267 -8.57 11.40 -5.29
N PRO A 268 -7.50 12.18 -5.58
CA PRO A 268 -6.15 11.81 -5.19
C PRO A 268 -5.96 11.55 -3.68
N TYR A 269 -6.68 12.27 -2.83
CA TYR A 269 -6.56 12.12 -1.39
C TYR A 269 -7.18 10.80 -0.92
N HIS A 270 -8.41 10.49 -1.35
CA HIS A 270 -9.05 9.21 -1.01
C HIS A 270 -8.31 8.03 -1.64
N ALA A 271 -7.86 8.14 -2.89
CA ALA A 271 -7.06 7.10 -3.53
C ALA A 271 -5.80 6.76 -2.72
N LYS A 272 -5.11 7.79 -2.21
CA LYS A 272 -3.93 7.62 -1.34
C LYS A 272 -4.28 6.88 -0.06
N GLU A 273 -5.36 7.25 0.64
CA GLU A 273 -5.76 6.53 1.87
C GLU A 273 -6.13 5.07 1.60
N VAL A 274 -6.85 4.78 0.51
CA VAL A 274 -7.20 3.41 0.09
C VAL A 274 -5.94 2.61 -0.21
N LEU A 275 -5.05 3.11 -1.08
CA LEU A 275 -3.82 2.39 -1.45
C LEU A 275 -2.89 2.17 -0.26
N ARG A 276 -2.78 3.15 0.65
CA ARG A 276 -2.01 3.01 1.89
C ARG A 276 -2.62 1.98 2.84
N GLY A 277 -3.95 1.94 2.95
CA GLY A 277 -4.66 0.91 3.71
C GLY A 277 -4.34 -0.49 3.18
N LEU A 278 -4.36 -0.68 1.85
CA LEU A 278 -4.06 -1.95 1.20
C LEU A 278 -2.61 -2.40 1.38
N THR A 279 -1.64 -1.49 1.30
CA THR A 279 -0.21 -1.84 1.42
C THR A 279 0.18 -2.18 2.85
N ASN A 280 -0.37 -1.48 3.85
CA ASN A 280 -0.09 -1.73 5.27
C ASN A 280 -0.40 -3.18 5.68
N CYS A 281 -1.42 -3.80 5.07
CA CYS A 281 -1.78 -5.19 5.34
C CYS A 281 -0.81 -6.22 4.77
N ASN A 282 -0.11 -5.89 3.68
CA ASN A 282 0.87 -6.79 3.07
C ASN A 282 2.20 -6.80 3.84
N VAL A 283 2.57 -5.72 4.53
CA VAL A 283 3.82 -5.66 5.33
C VAL A 283 3.78 -6.67 6.49
N ASN A 284 2.59 -6.99 7.01
CA ASN A 284 2.40 -7.98 8.08
C ASN A 284 2.46 -9.45 7.60
N LYS A 285 2.37 -9.72 6.29
CA LYS A 285 2.62 -11.07 5.74
C LYS A 285 4.12 -11.41 5.73
N GLY A 286 4.99 -10.41 5.67
CA GLY A 286 6.46 -10.57 5.73
C GLY A 286 7.02 -10.90 7.13
N ILE A 287 6.19 -10.92 8.17
CA ILE A 287 6.58 -11.32 9.53
C ILE A 287 6.26 -12.82 9.78
N ASN A 288 5.53 -13.48 8.88
CA ASN A 288 5.21 -14.91 8.95
C ASN A 288 5.81 -15.70 7.79
N ALA A 289 7.11 -15.99 7.87
CA ALA A 289 7.70 -17.25 7.38
C ALA A 289 9.18 -17.32 7.79
N PRO A 290 9.59 -18.17 8.76
CA PRO A 290 10.97 -18.59 8.86
C PRO A 290 11.27 -19.53 7.69
N SER A 291 11.92 -19.03 6.65
CA SER A 291 12.71 -19.86 5.75
C SER A 291 14.01 -20.27 6.47
N ILE A 292 13.86 -21.14 7.48
CA ILE A 292 14.94 -21.91 8.10
C ILE A 292 14.59 -23.39 7.89
N LEU A 293 14.94 -23.92 6.72
CA LEU A 293 15.61 -25.22 6.50
C LEU A 293 15.66 -25.52 4.99
N SER A 294 16.77 -25.17 4.35
CA SER A 294 17.35 -25.99 3.28
C SER A 294 18.80 -25.57 3.06
N SER A 295 19.66 -25.99 3.99
CA SER A 295 21.08 -26.33 3.83
C SER A 295 21.57 -26.86 5.17
#